data_AF-A0A5U8IKJ3-F1
#
_entry.id   AF-A0A5U8IKJ3-F1
#
_cell.length_a   1.000
_cell.length_b   1.000
_cell.length_c   1.000
_cell.angle_alpha   90.00
_cell.angle_beta   90.00
_cell.angle_gamma   90.00
#
_symmetry.space_group_name_H-M   'P 1'
#
loop_
_entity.id
_entity.type
_entity.pdbx_description
1 polymer ?
#
loop_
_entity_poly.entity_id
_entity_poly.type
_entity_poly.pdbx_seq_one_letter_code
_entity_poly.pdbx_strand_id
1 'polypeptide(L)'
;MTTITKEWLQQTIAEFENTRDDIPFGLSDDDAKILIVLKQTLAALTAEPVRYLNKFSGTCVTLEQQSNAADDVAVYMPLYASPPASEREQVRREHAEWSDKTFGDVGPVGPLKHLSKEALETAAEPDDLSEWADMQFLLWDAQRRAGISDEQITLAMVEKLAVNKKRKWPEPKDGEPRLHIKEQPAPVVPDEMATSDDMNLYQKSFAQGYNACRNAMLNGGKS
;
A
#
# COMPACT_ATOMS: atom_id res chain seq x y z
N MET A 1 -4.95 1.59 34.97
CA MET A 1 -5.12 1.27 33.54
C MET A 1 -6.42 0.49 33.40
N THR A 2 -7.24 0.81 32.42
CA THR A 2 -8.47 0.06 32.13
C THR A 2 -8.08 -1.18 31.31
N THR A 3 -8.43 -2.38 31.79
CA THR A 3 -8.14 -3.64 31.09
C THR A 3 -9.19 -3.89 30.02
N ILE A 4 -8.76 -4.18 28.79
CA ILE A 4 -9.67 -4.59 27.70
C ILE A 4 -10.10 -6.03 27.95
N THR A 5 -11.41 -6.28 28.07
CA THR A 5 -11.96 -7.63 28.30
C THR A 5 -12.50 -8.25 27.01
N LYS A 6 -12.64 -9.58 27.00
CA LYS A 6 -13.24 -10.33 25.89
C LYS A 6 -14.67 -9.87 25.62
N GLU A 7 -15.46 -9.71 26.68
CA GLU A 7 -16.87 -9.32 26.61
C GLU A 7 -17.03 -7.93 26.02
N TRP A 8 -16.16 -7.00 26.43
CA TRP A 8 -16.13 -5.65 25.89
C TRP A 8 -15.79 -5.64 24.39
N LEU A 9 -14.80 -6.44 23.96
CA LEU A 9 -14.47 -6.57 22.54
C LEU A 9 -15.61 -7.17 21.73
N GLN A 10 -16.24 -8.24 22.22
CA GLN A 10 -17.39 -8.85 21.55
C GLN A 10 -18.54 -7.87 21.37
N GLN A 11 -18.87 -7.11 22.43
CA GLN A 11 -19.91 -6.09 22.37
C GLN A 11 -19.55 -4.99 21.36
N THR A 12 -18.33 -4.45 21.44
CA THR A 12 -17.88 -3.37 20.56
C THR A 12 -17.85 -3.81 19.09
N ILE A 13 -17.42 -5.04 18.80
CA ILE A 13 -17.45 -5.61 17.45
C ILE A 13 -18.89 -5.68 16.93
N ALA A 14 -19.83 -6.18 17.74
CA ALA A 14 -21.23 -6.27 17.36
C ALA A 14 -21.85 -4.89 17.07
N GLU A 15 -21.49 -3.87 17.86
CA GLU A 15 -21.93 -2.48 17.63
C GLU A 15 -21.41 -1.93 16.29
N PHE A 16 -20.13 -2.18 15.96
CA PHE A 16 -19.54 -1.80 14.67
C PHE A 16 -20.17 -2.54 13.49
N GLU A 17 -20.45 -3.84 13.63
CA GLU A 17 -21.08 -4.65 12.58
C GLU A 17 -22.52 -4.22 12.31
N ASN A 18 -23.31 -3.95 13.36
CA ASN A 18 -24.66 -3.41 13.20
C ASN A 18 -24.62 -2.04 12.50
N THR A 19 -23.71 -1.15 12.91
CA THR A 19 -23.54 0.16 12.28
C THR A 19 -23.17 0.05 10.80
N ARG A 20 -22.32 -0.92 10.43
CA ARG A 20 -21.98 -1.21 9.03
C ARG A 20 -23.22 -1.59 8.22
N ASP A 21 -24.09 -2.41 8.79
CA ASP A 21 -25.23 -3.00 8.10
C ASP A 21 -26.42 -2.00 8.00
N ASP A 22 -26.51 -1.03 8.90
CA ASP A 22 -27.53 0.03 8.90
C ASP A 22 -27.22 1.22 7.97
N ILE A 23 -25.96 1.42 7.58
CA ILE A 23 -25.54 2.54 6.74
C ILE A 23 -25.51 2.12 5.26
N PRO A 24 -26.25 2.80 4.35
CA PRO A 24 -26.30 2.45 2.92
C PRO A 24 -24.93 2.44 2.20
N PHE A 25 -23.96 3.17 2.75
CA PHE A 25 -22.60 3.31 2.22
C PHE A 25 -21.55 2.53 3.02
N GLY A 26 -21.95 1.78 4.06
CA GLY A 26 -21.06 1.03 4.95
C GLY A 26 -20.24 1.89 5.92
N LEU A 27 -19.24 1.27 6.54
CA LEU A 27 -18.30 1.92 7.47
C LEU A 27 -17.30 2.82 6.72
N SER A 28 -16.77 3.83 7.42
CA SER A 28 -15.62 4.58 6.93
C SER A 28 -14.37 3.70 6.83
N ASP A 29 -13.38 4.11 6.03
CA ASP A 29 -12.09 3.39 5.91
C ASP A 29 -11.41 3.18 7.26
N ASP A 30 -11.53 4.14 8.18
CA ASP A 30 -10.91 4.07 9.50
C ASP A 30 -11.71 3.16 10.45
N ASP A 31 -13.04 3.24 10.43
CA ASP A 31 -13.90 2.34 11.21
C ASP A 31 -13.78 0.88 10.75
N ALA A 32 -13.63 0.65 9.45
CA ALA A 32 -13.38 -0.68 8.90
C ALA A 32 -12.04 -1.26 9.39
N LYS A 33 -10.97 -0.45 9.43
CA LYS A 33 -9.68 -0.86 10.02
C LYS A 33 -9.78 -1.12 11.51
N ILE A 34 -10.49 -0.28 12.25
CA ILE A 34 -10.74 -0.47 13.68
C ILE A 34 -11.45 -1.81 13.91
N LEU A 35 -12.51 -2.11 13.15
CA LEU A 35 -13.21 -3.38 13.23
C LEU A 35 -12.31 -4.59 12.98
N ILE A 36 -11.39 -4.50 12.01
CA ILE A 36 -10.40 -5.56 11.74
C ILE A 36 -9.47 -5.74 12.96
N VAL A 37 -8.95 -4.66 13.52
CA VAL A 37 -8.07 -4.71 14.71
C VAL A 37 -8.81 -5.29 15.90
N LEU A 38 -10.08 -4.90 16.13
CA LEU A 38 -10.90 -5.43 17.21
C LEU A 38 -11.08 -6.95 17.08
N LYS A 39 -11.39 -7.43 15.86
CA LYS A 39 -11.53 -8.87 15.57
C LYS A 39 -10.23 -9.63 15.76
N GLN A 40 -9.10 -9.10 15.31
CA GLN A 40 -7.78 -9.70 15.52
C GLN A 40 -7.43 -9.75 17.02
N THR A 41 -7.72 -8.67 17.75
CA THR A 41 -7.50 -8.59 19.20
C THR A 41 -8.35 -9.61 19.94
N LEU A 42 -9.62 -9.77 19.56
CA LEU A 42 -10.50 -10.81 20.13
C LEU A 42 -9.95 -12.21 19.85
N ALA A 43 -9.55 -12.50 18.61
CA ALA A 43 -8.98 -13.79 18.24
C ALA A 43 -7.70 -14.10 19.05
N ALA A 44 -6.83 -13.12 19.25
CA ALA A 44 -5.63 -13.26 20.06
C ALA A 44 -5.95 -13.50 21.55
N LEU A 45 -6.95 -12.80 22.10
CA LEU A 45 -7.39 -12.98 23.50
C LEU A 45 -8.05 -14.33 23.76
N THR A 46 -8.66 -14.94 22.73
CA THR A 46 -9.35 -16.24 22.84
C THR A 46 -8.49 -17.42 22.38
N ALA A 47 -7.25 -17.19 21.95
CA ALA A 47 -6.37 -18.25 21.51
C ALA A 47 -6.02 -19.19 22.68
N GLU A 48 -6.09 -20.50 22.44
CA GLU A 48 -5.63 -21.49 23.42
C GLU A 48 -4.13 -21.74 23.25
N PRO A 49 -3.35 -21.87 24.35
CA PRO A 49 -1.95 -22.25 24.27
C PRO A 49 -1.80 -23.65 23.65
N VAL A 50 -0.89 -23.79 22.69
CA VAL A 50 -0.57 -25.09 22.10
C VAL A 50 0.47 -25.85 22.93
N ARG A 51 1.34 -25.12 23.64
CA ARG A 51 2.38 -25.66 24.52
C ARG A 51 2.70 -24.71 25.67
N TYR A 52 3.49 -25.17 26.62
CA TYR A 52 4.00 -24.37 27.73
C TYR A 52 5.53 -24.47 27.79
N LEU A 53 6.22 -23.33 27.82
CA LEU A 53 7.66 -23.25 27.99
C LEU A 53 8.01 -23.16 29.47
N ASN A 54 8.80 -24.10 29.98
CA ASN A 54 9.42 -23.94 31.29
C ASN A 54 10.52 -22.86 31.20
N LYS A 55 10.35 -21.77 31.96
CA LYS A 55 11.25 -20.60 31.91
C LYS A 55 12.64 -20.86 32.46
N PHE A 56 12.84 -21.92 33.24
CA PHE A 56 14.13 -22.28 33.84
C PHE A 56 14.89 -23.31 33.02
N SER A 57 14.19 -24.34 32.52
CA SER A 57 14.82 -25.42 31.76
C SER A 57 14.81 -25.21 30.24
N GLY A 58 13.97 -24.30 29.74
CA GLY A 58 13.74 -24.11 28.30
C GLY A 58 12.95 -25.24 27.64
N THR A 59 12.41 -26.19 28.42
CA THR A 59 11.68 -27.34 27.89
C THR A 59 10.23 -26.97 27.55
N CYS A 60 9.77 -27.39 26.38
CA CYS A 60 8.35 -27.26 25.98
C CYS A 60 7.57 -28.51 26.35
N VAL A 61 6.44 -28.34 27.03
CA VAL A 61 5.55 -29.42 27.48
C VAL A 61 4.10 -29.20 27.02
N THR A 62 3.36 -30.29 26.90
CA THR A 62 1.88 -30.27 26.80
C THR A 62 1.26 -30.45 28.19
N LEU A 63 -0.04 -30.19 28.33
CA LEU A 63 -0.75 -30.45 29.59
C LEU A 63 -0.84 -31.93 29.95
N GLU A 64 -0.75 -32.83 28.95
CA GLU A 64 -0.65 -34.28 29.20
C GLU A 64 0.69 -34.65 29.87
N GLN A 65 1.77 -33.97 29.47
CA GLN A 65 3.10 -34.18 30.04
C GLN A 65 3.25 -33.50 31.39
N GLN A 66 2.61 -32.34 31.59
CA GLN A 66 2.64 -31.60 32.83
C GLN A 66 1.32 -30.85 33.04
N SER A 67 0.45 -31.42 33.88
CA SER A 67 -0.92 -30.93 34.07
C SER A 67 -1.00 -29.57 34.75
N ASN A 68 -0.04 -29.22 35.61
CA ASN A 68 -0.03 -27.92 36.30
C ASN A 68 0.60 -26.79 35.47
N ALA A 69 1.02 -27.04 34.23
CA ALA A 69 1.73 -26.04 33.42
C ALA A 69 0.85 -24.83 33.06
N ALA A 70 -0.48 -24.99 33.03
CA ALA A 70 -1.42 -23.89 32.82
C ALA A 70 -1.55 -22.96 34.05
N ASP A 71 -1.46 -23.53 35.25
CA ASP A 71 -1.72 -22.80 36.51
C ASP A 71 -0.46 -22.17 37.08
N ASP A 72 0.69 -22.83 36.92
CA ASP A 72 1.97 -22.37 37.46
C ASP A 72 2.66 -21.37 36.51
N VAL A 73 2.07 -20.18 36.44
CA VAL A 73 2.60 -19.05 35.65
C VAL A 73 3.96 -18.54 36.14
N ALA A 74 4.40 -18.95 37.33
CA ALA A 74 5.73 -18.63 37.87
C ALA A 74 6.81 -19.48 37.20
N VAL A 75 6.50 -20.72 36.80
CA VAL A 75 7.42 -21.65 36.14
C VAL A 75 7.21 -21.69 34.63
N TYR A 76 5.96 -21.66 34.18
CA TYR A 76 5.60 -21.88 32.78
C TYR A 76 5.11 -20.61 32.09
N MET A 77 5.37 -20.51 30.80
CA MET A 77 4.86 -19.47 29.92
C MET A 77 4.06 -20.14 28.78
N PRO A 78 2.80 -19.74 28.53
CA PRO A 78 2.03 -20.28 27.43
C PRO A 78 2.67 -19.90 26.08
N LEU A 79 2.73 -20.85 25.18
CA LEU A 79 3.12 -20.67 23.78
C LEU A 79 1.89 -20.86 22.91
N TYR A 80 1.60 -19.85 22.10
CA TYR A 80 0.49 -19.85 21.16
C TYR A 80 1.01 -20.18 19.77
N ALA A 81 0.21 -20.90 18.98
CA ALA A 81 0.52 -21.05 17.57
C ALA A 81 0.35 -19.68 16.90
N SER A 82 1.33 -19.28 16.09
CA SER A 82 1.06 -18.26 15.08
C SER A 82 -0.06 -18.82 14.18
N PRO A 83 -1.00 -17.98 13.71
CA PRO A 83 -1.87 -18.37 12.62
C PRO A 83 -1.03 -18.99 11.50
N PRO A 84 -1.48 -20.09 10.88
CA PRO A 84 -0.78 -20.65 9.73
C PRO A 84 -0.60 -19.55 8.68
N ALA A 85 0.56 -19.54 8.02
CA ALA A 85 0.76 -18.67 6.87
C ALA A 85 -0.39 -18.91 5.87
N SER A 86 -0.93 -17.84 5.29
CA SER A 86 -1.98 -17.99 4.29
C SER A 86 -1.46 -18.82 3.11
N GLU A 87 -2.35 -19.52 2.41
CA GLU A 87 -1.97 -20.25 1.19
C GLU A 87 -1.23 -19.36 0.19
N ARG A 88 -1.63 -18.08 0.08
CA ARG A 88 -0.95 -17.08 -0.75
C ARG A 88 0.50 -16.85 -0.33
N GLU A 89 0.76 -16.79 0.98
CA GLU A 89 2.13 -16.63 1.50
C GLU A 89 2.95 -17.90 1.28
N GLN A 90 2.34 -19.08 1.44
CA GLN A 90 3.00 -20.34 1.13
C GLN A 90 3.40 -20.42 -0.35
N VAL A 91 2.46 -20.15 -1.26
CA VAL A 91 2.72 -20.12 -2.72
C VAL A 91 3.82 -19.12 -3.06
N ARG A 92 3.83 -17.94 -2.43
CA ARG A 92 4.88 -16.94 -2.65
C ARG A 92 6.27 -17.43 -2.26
N ARG A 93 6.39 -18.12 -1.12
CA ARG A 93 7.67 -18.71 -0.67
C ARG A 93 8.13 -19.84 -1.59
N GLU A 94 7.24 -20.77 -1.91
CA GLU A 94 7.55 -21.90 -2.81
C GLU A 94 8.00 -21.39 -4.19
N HIS A 95 7.32 -20.37 -4.72
CA HIS A 95 7.71 -19.70 -5.95
C HIS A 95 9.10 -19.06 -5.84
N ALA A 96 9.41 -18.36 -4.74
CA ALA A 96 10.72 -17.76 -4.53
C ALA A 96 11.84 -18.80 -4.50
N GLU A 97 11.65 -19.91 -3.77
CA GLU A 97 12.60 -21.02 -3.68
C GLU A 97 12.85 -21.66 -5.05
N TRP A 98 11.77 -21.91 -5.81
CA TRP A 98 11.88 -22.42 -7.18
C TRP A 98 12.59 -21.45 -8.12
N SER A 99 12.26 -20.16 -8.05
CA SER A 99 12.87 -19.10 -8.87
C SER A 99 14.38 -19.00 -8.60
N ASP A 100 14.80 -19.03 -7.33
CA ASP A 100 16.22 -19.00 -6.96
C ASP A 100 16.97 -20.23 -7.46
N LYS A 101 16.36 -21.41 -7.33
CA LYS A 101 16.96 -22.65 -7.83
C LYS A 101 17.08 -22.67 -9.36
N THR A 102 16.12 -22.09 -10.06
CA THR A 102 16.03 -22.16 -11.53
C THR A 102 16.87 -21.09 -12.21
N PHE A 103 16.82 -19.85 -11.72
CA PHE A 103 17.42 -18.70 -12.39
C PHE A 103 18.69 -18.18 -11.69
N GLY A 104 18.94 -18.60 -10.45
CA GLY A 104 20.10 -18.16 -9.67
C GLY A 104 20.05 -16.68 -9.28
N ASP A 105 21.23 -16.10 -9.11
CA ASP A 105 21.43 -14.71 -8.67
C ASP A 105 21.25 -13.71 -9.83
N VAL A 106 19.99 -13.46 -10.18
CA VAL A 106 19.60 -12.43 -11.15
C VAL A 106 18.84 -11.28 -10.48
N GLY A 107 18.99 -10.08 -11.04
CA GLY A 107 18.34 -8.87 -10.55
C GLY A 107 16.88 -8.71 -11.01
N PRO A 108 16.19 -7.65 -10.55
CA PRO A 108 14.74 -7.47 -10.75
C PRO A 108 14.33 -7.07 -12.18
N VAL A 109 15.28 -6.63 -13.02
CA VAL A 109 14.99 -6.09 -14.36
C VAL A 109 14.43 -7.14 -15.32
N GLY A 110 14.89 -8.40 -15.21
CA GLY A 110 14.41 -9.50 -16.04
C GLY A 110 12.91 -9.76 -15.83
N PRO A 111 12.48 -10.08 -14.59
CA PRO A 111 11.08 -10.25 -14.25
C PRO A 111 10.20 -9.04 -14.61
N LEU A 112 10.69 -7.81 -14.44
CA LEU A 112 9.93 -6.60 -14.83
C LEU A 112 9.73 -6.46 -16.35
N LYS A 113 10.73 -6.82 -17.15
CA LYS A 113 10.58 -6.86 -18.61
C LYS A 113 9.60 -7.96 -19.02
N HIS A 114 9.61 -9.10 -18.34
CA HIS A 114 8.67 -10.18 -18.58
C HIS A 114 7.24 -9.75 -18.20
N LEU A 115 7.06 -9.11 -17.03
CA LEU A 115 5.77 -8.60 -16.56
C LEU A 115 5.10 -7.67 -17.58
N SER A 116 5.89 -6.89 -18.33
CA SER A 116 5.34 -6.04 -19.39
C SER A 116 4.72 -6.81 -20.57
N LYS A 117 5.18 -8.04 -20.84
CA LYS A 117 4.60 -8.93 -21.84
C LYS A 117 3.34 -9.60 -21.32
N GLU A 118 3.40 -10.16 -20.11
CA GLU A 118 2.24 -10.78 -19.46
C GLU A 118 1.08 -9.78 -19.28
N ALA A 119 1.38 -8.51 -19.02
CA ALA A 119 0.37 -7.47 -18.98
C ALA A 119 -0.34 -7.25 -20.34
N LEU A 120 0.34 -7.45 -21.47
CA LEU A 120 -0.25 -7.38 -22.80
C LEU A 120 -1.06 -8.64 -23.12
N GLU A 121 -0.57 -9.81 -22.71
CA GLU A 121 -1.26 -11.11 -22.85
C GLU A 121 -2.55 -11.10 -22.03
N THR A 122 -2.48 -10.72 -20.75
CA THR A 122 -3.66 -10.49 -19.89
C THR A 122 -4.63 -9.46 -20.47
N ALA A 123 -4.13 -8.37 -21.09
CA ALA A 123 -5.01 -7.37 -21.70
C ALA A 123 -5.75 -7.90 -22.94
N ALA A 124 -5.18 -8.88 -23.66
CA ALA A 124 -5.81 -9.55 -24.78
C ALA A 124 -6.80 -10.62 -24.32
N GLU A 125 -6.49 -11.33 -23.24
CA GLU A 125 -7.27 -12.46 -22.71
C GLU A 125 -7.58 -12.30 -21.20
N PRO A 126 -8.36 -11.28 -20.80
CA PRO A 126 -8.57 -10.95 -19.39
C PRO A 126 -9.32 -12.02 -18.59
N ASP A 127 -9.98 -12.96 -19.29
CA ASP A 127 -10.68 -14.10 -18.69
C ASP A 127 -9.74 -15.28 -18.38
N ASP A 128 -8.49 -15.27 -18.85
CA ASP A 128 -7.51 -16.30 -18.51
C ASP A 128 -6.82 -15.99 -17.16
N LEU A 129 -7.22 -16.73 -16.12
CA LEU A 129 -6.65 -16.59 -14.78
C LEU A 129 -5.15 -16.91 -14.69
N SER A 130 -4.59 -17.68 -15.62
CA SER A 130 -3.17 -18.05 -15.61
C SER A 130 -2.28 -16.85 -15.92
N GLU A 131 -2.70 -15.99 -16.84
CA GLU A 131 -2.02 -14.73 -17.19
C GLU A 131 -1.95 -13.76 -15.98
N TRP A 132 -3.03 -13.68 -15.21
CA TRP A 132 -3.03 -12.93 -13.94
C TRP A 132 -2.07 -13.53 -12.90
N ALA A 133 -1.95 -14.85 -12.85
CA ALA A 133 -1.02 -15.53 -11.95
C ALA A 133 0.43 -15.27 -12.34
N ASP A 134 0.75 -15.28 -13.64
CA ASP A 134 2.09 -14.97 -14.14
C ASP A 134 2.50 -13.53 -13.81
N MET A 135 1.58 -12.56 -13.98
CA MET A 135 1.83 -11.20 -13.51
C MET A 135 2.15 -11.15 -12.00
N GLN A 136 1.42 -11.92 -11.18
CA GLN A 136 1.62 -11.92 -9.74
C GLN A 136 2.97 -12.53 -9.34
N PHE A 137 3.37 -13.64 -9.97
CA PHE A 137 4.66 -14.30 -9.76
C PHE A 137 5.83 -13.41 -10.16
N LEU A 138 5.75 -12.77 -11.34
CA LEU A 138 6.80 -11.88 -11.84
C LEU A 138 6.96 -10.62 -10.97
N LEU A 139 5.85 -10.06 -10.49
CA LEU A 139 5.89 -8.91 -9.58
C LEU A 139 6.52 -9.28 -8.23
N TRP A 140 6.15 -10.42 -7.64
CA TRP A 140 6.77 -10.90 -6.40
C TRP A 140 8.26 -11.15 -6.57
N ASP A 141 8.67 -11.78 -7.68
CA ASP A 141 10.08 -12.06 -7.95
C ASP A 141 10.89 -10.77 -8.10
N ALA A 142 10.35 -9.79 -8.84
CA ALA A 142 10.97 -8.48 -8.99
C ALA A 142 11.14 -7.76 -7.65
N GLN A 143 10.12 -7.74 -6.80
CA GLN A 143 10.18 -7.11 -5.48
C GLN A 143 11.25 -7.76 -4.60
N ARG A 144 11.23 -9.09 -4.53
CA ARG A 144 12.18 -9.88 -3.74
C ARG A 144 13.62 -9.66 -4.20
N ARG A 145 13.87 -9.74 -5.52
CA ARG A 145 15.21 -9.50 -6.11
C ARG A 145 15.68 -8.06 -5.98
N ALA A 146 14.77 -7.10 -5.80
CA ALA A 146 15.09 -5.71 -5.47
C ALA A 146 15.34 -5.49 -3.96
N GLY A 147 15.18 -6.51 -3.12
CA GLY A 147 15.31 -6.40 -1.66
C GLY A 147 14.16 -5.63 -0.99
N ILE A 148 12.99 -5.56 -1.64
CA ILE A 148 11.81 -4.87 -1.12
C ILE A 148 11.03 -5.83 -0.23
N SER A 149 10.86 -5.48 1.05
CA SER A 149 10.03 -6.25 1.99
C SER A 149 8.53 -5.96 1.81
N ASP A 150 7.69 -6.86 2.32
CA ASP A 150 6.24 -6.72 2.26
C ASP A 150 5.73 -5.51 3.06
N GLU A 151 6.39 -5.19 4.18
CA GLU A 151 6.12 -3.99 4.96
C GLU A 151 6.48 -2.72 4.19
N GLN A 152 7.63 -2.72 3.51
CA GLN A 152 8.09 -1.56 2.72
C GLN A 152 7.14 -1.28 1.55
N ILE A 153 6.75 -2.30 0.78
CA ILE A 153 5.84 -2.08 -0.35
C ILE A 153 4.44 -1.71 0.14
N THR A 154 3.96 -2.30 1.24
CA THR A 154 2.65 -1.99 1.82
C THR A 154 2.61 -0.53 2.30
N LEU A 155 3.64 -0.06 2.99
CA LEU A 155 3.74 1.35 3.38
C LEU A 155 3.73 2.27 2.16
N ALA A 156 4.54 1.95 1.14
CA ALA A 156 4.58 2.72 -0.09
C ALA A 156 3.22 2.74 -0.82
N MET A 157 2.47 1.64 -0.80
CA MET A 157 1.11 1.56 -1.36
C MET A 157 0.13 2.45 -0.59
N VAL A 158 0.18 2.46 0.74
CA VAL A 158 -0.67 3.31 1.60
C VAL A 158 -0.41 4.79 1.30
N GLU A 159 0.86 5.20 1.30
CA GLU A 159 1.25 6.58 1.00
C GLU A 159 0.85 6.98 -0.42
N LYS A 160 1.10 6.09 -1.40
CA LYS A 160 0.76 6.34 -2.80
C LYS A 160 -0.75 6.46 -3.02
N LEU A 161 -1.54 5.63 -2.34
CA LEU A 161 -3.00 5.68 -2.40
C LEU A 161 -3.53 7.01 -1.84
N ALA A 162 -2.99 7.49 -0.71
CA ALA A 162 -3.35 8.78 -0.14
C ALA A 162 -3.06 9.95 -1.09
N VAL A 163 -1.94 9.90 -1.82
CA VAL A 163 -1.63 10.88 -2.88
C VAL A 163 -2.62 10.76 -4.05
N ASN A 164 -2.92 9.54 -4.51
CA ASN A 164 -3.82 9.31 -5.64
C ASN A 164 -5.25 9.77 -5.36
N LYS A 165 -5.78 9.58 -4.14
CA LYS A 165 -7.10 10.07 -3.71
C LYS A 165 -7.23 11.60 -3.74
N LYS A 166 -6.12 12.34 -3.66
CA LYS A 166 -6.10 13.82 -3.71
C LYS A 166 -5.96 14.39 -5.14
N ARG A 167 -5.75 13.54 -6.15
CA ARG A 167 -5.54 13.97 -7.54
C ARG A 167 -6.86 14.18 -8.27
N LYS A 168 -6.81 15.00 -9.32
CA LYS A 168 -7.87 15.12 -10.31
C LYS A 168 -7.63 14.11 -11.44
N TRP A 169 -8.70 13.42 -11.83
CA TRP A 169 -8.71 12.39 -12.85
C TRP A 169 -9.66 12.78 -13.98
N PRO A 170 -9.34 12.43 -15.24
CA PRO A 170 -10.26 12.62 -16.36
C PRO A 170 -11.46 11.68 -16.25
N GLU A 171 -12.48 11.95 -17.06
CA GLU A 171 -13.66 11.09 -17.17
C GLU A 171 -13.27 9.64 -17.52
N PRO A 172 -13.98 8.64 -16.96
CA PRO A 172 -13.79 7.25 -17.29
C PRO A 172 -13.92 6.95 -18.79
N LYS A 173 -12.87 6.36 -19.37
CA LYS A 173 -12.93 5.68 -20.67
C LYS A 173 -12.55 4.21 -20.50
N ASP A 174 -13.34 3.34 -21.09
CA ASP A 174 -13.11 1.90 -21.07
C ASP A 174 -11.96 1.50 -21.99
N GLY A 175 -11.20 0.47 -21.60
CA GLY A 175 -10.04 -0.04 -22.36
C GLY A 175 -8.80 0.87 -22.43
N GLU A 176 -8.82 2.07 -21.81
CA GLU A 176 -7.77 3.08 -21.97
C GLU A 176 -7.07 3.43 -20.65
N PRO A 177 -5.74 3.60 -20.64
CA PRO A 177 -5.01 4.06 -19.46
C PRO A 177 -5.48 5.44 -19.00
N ARG A 178 -5.70 5.60 -17.68
CA ARG A 178 -6.07 6.89 -17.09
C ARG A 178 -4.89 7.52 -16.38
N LEU A 179 -4.51 8.70 -16.84
CA LEU A 179 -3.44 9.48 -16.25
C LEU A 179 -4.02 10.66 -15.46
N HIS A 180 -3.42 10.97 -14.31
CA HIS A 180 -3.81 12.12 -13.52
C HIS A 180 -3.53 13.43 -14.28
N ILE A 181 -4.40 14.42 -14.08
CA ILE A 181 -4.22 15.75 -14.65
C ILE A 181 -3.06 16.42 -13.91
N LYS A 182 -1.99 16.77 -14.64
CA LYS A 182 -0.91 17.60 -14.12
C LYS A 182 -1.33 19.06 -14.28
N GLU A 183 -1.36 19.82 -13.19
CA GLU A 183 -1.46 21.27 -13.30
C GLU A 183 -0.22 21.76 -14.06
N GLN A 184 -0.43 22.43 -15.20
CA GLN A 184 0.68 23.12 -15.83
C GLN A 184 1.16 24.19 -14.87
N PRO A 185 2.48 24.28 -14.58
CA PRO A 185 2.99 25.41 -13.83
C PRO A 185 2.57 26.69 -14.55
N ALA A 186 2.13 27.69 -13.78
CA ALA A 186 1.80 28.99 -14.35
C ALA A 186 2.95 29.46 -15.25
N PRO A 187 2.69 29.97 -16.45
CA PRO A 187 3.73 30.52 -17.30
C PRO A 187 4.56 31.49 -16.46
N VAL A 188 5.85 31.20 -16.28
CA VAL A 188 6.77 32.10 -15.59
C VAL A 188 7.03 33.27 -16.54
N VAL A 189 6.10 34.21 -16.54
CA VAL A 189 6.23 35.45 -17.29
C VAL A 189 6.93 36.44 -16.37
N PRO A 190 8.13 36.92 -16.74
CA PRO A 190 8.83 37.96 -15.97
C PRO A 190 7.97 39.21 -15.74
N ASP A 191 8.28 39.99 -14.71
CA ASP A 191 7.56 41.22 -14.40
C ASP A 191 7.66 42.27 -15.52
N GLU A 192 6.68 43.16 -15.56
CA GLU A 192 6.68 44.27 -16.50
C GLU A 192 7.85 45.22 -16.21
N MET A 193 8.60 45.61 -17.24
CA MET A 193 9.65 46.61 -17.08
C MET A 193 9.02 47.99 -16.88
N ALA A 194 9.36 48.66 -15.78
CA ALA A 194 8.93 50.02 -15.51
C ALA A 194 9.52 51.00 -16.52
N THR A 195 8.70 51.96 -16.96
CA THR A 195 9.14 53.10 -17.76
C THR A 195 9.21 54.37 -16.90
N SER A 196 10.21 55.21 -17.16
CA SER A 196 10.44 56.49 -16.46
C SER A 196 10.84 57.55 -17.49
N ASP A 197 10.51 58.81 -17.20
CA ASP A 197 10.82 59.95 -18.04
C ASP A 197 12.33 60.18 -18.19
N ASP A 198 13.11 59.82 -17.16
CA ASP A 198 14.57 59.95 -17.11
C ASP A 198 15.33 58.96 -18.00
N MET A 199 14.63 57.98 -18.60
CA MET A 199 15.27 57.00 -19.48
C MET A 199 15.58 57.58 -20.87
N ASN A 200 16.72 57.17 -21.42
CA ASN A 200 17.07 57.50 -22.79
C ASN A 200 16.19 56.75 -23.81
N LEU A 201 16.24 57.19 -25.07
CA LEU A 201 15.39 56.64 -26.14
C LEU A 201 15.57 55.12 -26.31
N TYR A 202 16.81 54.63 -26.21
CA TYR A 202 17.11 53.20 -26.36
C TYR A 202 16.49 52.36 -25.23
N GLN A 203 16.60 52.82 -23.99
CA GLN A 203 16.03 52.16 -22.82
C GLN A 203 14.49 52.11 -22.89
N LYS A 204 13.85 53.21 -23.33
CA LYS A 204 12.40 53.27 -23.54
C LYS A 204 11.94 52.28 -24.62
N SER A 205 12.63 52.23 -25.76
CA SER A 205 12.31 51.29 -26.83
C SER A 205 12.52 49.83 -26.43
N PHE A 206 13.56 49.53 -25.63
CA PHE A 206 13.79 48.19 -25.12
C PHE A 206 12.68 47.74 -24.16
N ALA A 207 12.31 48.57 -23.18
CA ALA A 207 11.24 48.25 -22.23
C ALA A 207 9.87 48.04 -22.94
N GLN A 208 9.58 48.87 -23.96
CA GLN A 208 8.37 48.70 -24.78
C GLN A 208 8.36 47.37 -25.55
N GLY A 209 9.47 47.02 -26.22
CA GLY A 209 9.59 45.75 -26.93
C GLY A 209 9.49 44.55 -25.99
N TYR A 210 10.14 44.62 -24.84
CA TYR A 210 10.07 43.60 -23.79
C TYR A 210 8.64 43.40 -23.28
N ASN A 211 7.94 44.48 -22.92
CA ASN A 211 6.56 44.42 -22.43
C ASN A 211 5.58 43.95 -23.52
N ALA A 212 5.82 44.25 -24.79
CA ALA A 212 5.04 43.73 -25.91
C ALA A 212 5.19 42.21 -26.08
N CYS A 213 6.43 41.69 -26.05
CA CYS A 213 6.69 40.25 -26.08
C CYS A 213 6.10 39.54 -24.85
N ARG A 214 6.25 40.14 -23.66
CA ARG A 214 5.63 39.67 -22.41
C ARG A 214 4.12 39.52 -22.53
N ASN A 215 3.43 40.53 -23.07
CA ASN A 215 1.98 40.52 -23.25
C ASN A 215 1.54 39.48 -24.31
N ALA A 216 2.34 39.25 -25.35
CA ALA A 216 2.08 38.18 -26.30
C ALA A 216 2.16 36.79 -25.63
N MET A 217 3.14 36.57 -24.74
CA MET A 217 3.26 35.31 -23.99
C MET A 217 2.07 35.08 -23.02
N LEU A 218 1.56 36.13 -22.38
CA LEU A 218 0.38 36.04 -21.52
C LEU A 218 -0.93 35.77 -22.31
N ASN A 219 -1.03 36.28 -23.53
CA ASN A 219 -2.23 36.14 -24.35
C ASN A 219 -2.23 34.90 -25.26
N GLY A 220 -1.06 34.32 -25.56
CA GLY A 220 -0.91 33.14 -26.41
C GLY A 220 -1.45 31.83 -25.84
N GLY A 221 -1.89 31.79 -24.57
CA GLY A 221 -2.50 30.62 -23.93
C GLY A 221 -4.04 30.54 -24.05
N LYS A 222 -4.68 31.40 -24.86
CA LYS A 222 -6.15 31.46 -25.03
C LYS A 222 -6.60 31.10 -26.45
N SER A 223 -6.16 29.95 -26.97
CA SER A 223 -6.68 29.36 -28.21
C SER A 223 -7.07 27.91 -27.99
#